data_AF-A0AAV6L9S9-F1
#
_entry.id   AF-A0AAV6L9S9-F1
#
_cell.length_a   1.000
_cell.length_b   1.000
_cell.length_c   1.000
_cell.angle_alpha   90.00
_cell.angle_beta   90.00
_cell.angle_gamma   90.00
#
_symmetry.space_group_name_H-M   'P 1'
#
loop_
_entity.id
_entity.type
_entity.pdbx_description
1 polymer ?
#
loop_
_entity_poly.entity_id
_entity_poly.type
_entity_poly.pdbx_seq_one_letter_code
_entity_poly.pdbx_strand_id
1 'polypeptide(L)'
;MSAHKWSYVNDLEAVVLMSYIFVGFQKRWLGTNIILITPPPIDEDGRLLHPYVENASGLPERTNEAAGAYAKACVAIARQCGILVVDLWTKMQEFPGWQKAYLSDGLHLTQGGNRIVFEEVIAKLREAGLSLETLPVDLPRFDQIDYNDPVKAFEY
;
A
#
# COMPACT_ATOMS: atom_id res chain seq x y z
N MET A 1 -12.40 -21.55 -29.64
CA MET A 1 -11.14 -20.83 -29.37
C MET A 1 -11.07 -20.62 -27.87
N SER A 2 -10.14 -21.32 -27.22
CA SER A 2 -10.01 -21.35 -25.76
C SER A 2 -9.47 -20.00 -25.26
N ALA A 3 -10.22 -19.38 -24.34
CA ALA A 3 -9.80 -18.19 -23.63
C ALA A 3 -8.41 -18.42 -23.04
N HIS A 4 -7.47 -17.57 -23.47
CA HIS A 4 -6.10 -17.61 -23.02
C HIS A 4 -6.06 -17.56 -21.49
N LYS A 5 -5.55 -18.65 -20.92
CA LYS A 5 -4.97 -18.78 -19.58
C LYS A 5 -4.15 -17.52 -19.26
N TRP A 6 -4.73 -16.57 -18.55
CA TRP A 6 -3.99 -15.91 -17.48
C TRP A 6 -3.96 -16.95 -16.36
N SER A 7 -2.99 -17.87 -16.42
CA SER A 7 -2.63 -18.60 -15.23
C SER A 7 -2.26 -17.53 -14.22
N TYR A 8 -3.09 -17.41 -13.18
CA TYR A 8 -2.76 -16.65 -11.98
C TYR A 8 -1.28 -16.88 -11.70
N VAL A 9 -0.54 -15.78 -11.57
CA VAL A 9 0.72 -15.80 -10.84
C VAL A 9 0.36 -16.54 -9.54
N ASN A 10 0.88 -17.74 -9.32
CA ASN A 10 0.53 -18.47 -8.12
C ASN A 10 0.94 -17.59 -6.94
N ASP A 11 0.20 -17.59 -5.83
CA ASP A 11 0.52 -16.74 -4.66
C ASP A 11 2.02 -16.80 -4.32
N LEU A 12 2.65 -17.97 -4.49
CA LEU A 12 4.08 -18.20 -4.38
C LEU A 12 4.96 -17.30 -5.27
N GLU A 13 4.62 -17.09 -6.54
CA GLU A 13 5.42 -16.27 -7.46
C GLU A 13 5.38 -14.79 -7.09
N ALA A 14 4.21 -14.29 -6.70
CA ALA A 14 4.06 -12.91 -6.23
C ALA A 14 4.79 -12.69 -4.90
N VAL A 15 4.72 -13.67 -4.01
CA VAL A 15 5.48 -13.76 -2.75
C VAL A 15 6.99 -13.74 -2.99
N VAL A 16 7.46 -14.55 -3.94
CA VAL A 16 8.88 -14.63 -4.29
C VAL A 16 9.34 -13.29 -4.87
N LEU A 17 8.57 -12.69 -5.79
CA LEU A 17 8.87 -11.38 -6.34
C LEU A 17 8.92 -10.30 -5.24
N MET A 18 7.96 -10.28 -4.33
CA MET A 18 7.95 -9.35 -3.21
C MET A 18 9.19 -9.51 -2.33
N SER A 19 9.63 -10.74 -2.10
CA SER A 19 10.87 -11.04 -1.35
C SER A 19 12.11 -10.52 -2.09
N TYR A 20 12.18 -10.67 -3.42
CA TYR A 20 13.26 -10.10 -4.22
C TYR A 20 13.30 -8.58 -4.17
N ILE A 21 12.14 -7.92 -4.28
CA ILE A 21 12.03 -6.46 -4.19
C ILE A 21 12.53 -5.99 -2.83
N PHE A 22 12.04 -6.59 -1.75
CA PHE A 22 12.46 -6.30 -0.38
C PHE A 22 13.98 -6.45 -0.19
N VAL A 23 14.54 -7.59 -0.59
CA VAL A 23 15.98 -7.86 -0.49
C VAL A 23 16.79 -6.86 -1.34
N GLY A 24 16.26 -6.48 -2.51
CA GLY A 24 16.87 -5.46 -3.37
C GLY A 24 16.97 -4.10 -2.68
N PHE A 25 15.86 -3.63 -2.10
CA PHE A 25 15.83 -2.37 -1.35
C PHE A 25 16.78 -2.40 -0.15
N GLN A 26 16.73 -3.45 0.68
CA GLN A 26 17.60 -3.55 1.85
C GLN A 26 19.09 -3.61 1.49
N LYS A 27 19.46 -4.34 0.44
CA LYS A 27 20.85 -4.43 -0.02
C LYS A 27 21.36 -3.08 -0.54
N ARG A 28 20.50 -2.29 -1.18
CA ARG A 28 20.89 -1.02 -1.78
C ARG A 28 20.93 0.12 -0.77
N TRP A 29 20.00 0.15 0.18
CA TRP A 29 19.85 1.23 1.16
C TRP A 29 19.71 0.66 2.57
N LEU A 30 20.85 0.31 3.16
CA LEU A 30 20.96 -0.14 4.55
C LEU A 30 20.33 0.90 5.48
N GLY A 31 19.38 0.48 6.32
CA GLY A 31 18.67 1.36 7.26
C GLY A 31 17.36 1.98 6.72
N THR A 32 16.93 1.64 5.50
CA THR A 32 15.62 2.08 4.99
C THR A 32 14.49 1.36 5.70
N ASN A 33 13.52 2.11 6.22
CA ASN A 33 12.25 1.56 6.69
C ASN A 33 11.40 1.11 5.50
N ILE A 34 11.01 -0.16 5.49
CA ILE A 34 10.15 -0.75 4.46
C ILE A 34 8.80 -1.06 5.09
N ILE A 35 7.73 -0.59 4.46
CA ILE A 35 6.36 -0.91 4.84
C ILE A 35 5.71 -1.61 3.64
N LEU A 36 5.23 -2.83 3.85
CA LEU A 36 4.43 -3.55 2.86
C LEU A 36 2.97 -3.18 3.03
N ILE A 37 2.26 -2.96 1.93
CA ILE A 37 0.82 -2.70 1.93
C ILE A 37 0.16 -3.82 1.13
N THR A 38 -0.78 -4.55 1.74
CA THR A 38 -1.52 -5.59 1.04
C THR A 38 -2.47 -4.98 0.00
N PRO A 39 -2.86 -5.71 -1.07
CA PRO A 39 -3.92 -5.23 -1.94
C PRO A 39 -5.20 -4.94 -1.13
N PRO A 40 -5.99 -3.92 -1.49
CA PRO A 40 -7.31 -3.72 -0.90
C PRO A 40 -8.26 -4.88 -1.26
N PRO A 41 -9.41 -5.01 -0.58
CA PRO A 41 -10.44 -5.94 -1.02
C PRO A 41 -11.02 -5.52 -2.39
N ILE A 42 -11.67 -6.45 -3.08
CA ILE A 42 -12.26 -6.24 -4.41
C ILE A 42 -13.79 -6.31 -4.30
N ASP A 43 -14.48 -5.29 -4.78
CA ASP A 43 -15.94 -5.36 -4.96
C ASP A 43 -16.25 -5.95 -6.33
N GLU A 44 -16.52 -7.25 -6.35
CA GLU A 44 -16.76 -8.04 -7.55
C GLU A 44 -17.97 -7.54 -8.36
N ASP A 45 -19.03 -7.08 -7.70
CA ASP A 45 -20.19 -6.48 -8.37
C ASP A 45 -19.80 -5.16 -9.04
N GLY A 46 -18.99 -4.35 -8.36
CA GLY A 46 -18.37 -3.17 -8.95
C GLY A 46 -17.51 -3.51 -10.17
N ARG A 47 -16.76 -4.62 -10.12
CA ARG A 47 -15.94 -5.07 -11.25
C ARG A 47 -16.74 -5.52 -12.46
N LEU A 48 -17.87 -6.18 -12.24
CA LEU A 48 -18.81 -6.54 -13.30
C LEU A 48 -19.38 -5.31 -14.02
N LEU A 49 -19.63 -4.22 -13.28
CA LEU A 49 -20.15 -2.97 -13.84
C LEU A 49 -19.09 -2.13 -14.56
N HIS A 50 -17.83 -2.25 -14.16
CA HIS A 50 -16.75 -1.39 -14.65
C HIS A 50 -15.56 -2.16 -15.21
N PRO A 51 -15.74 -3.22 -16.02
CA PRO A 51 -14.68 -4.17 -16.36
C PRO A 51 -13.50 -3.49 -17.08
N TYR A 52 -12.27 -3.96 -16.84
CA TYR A 52 -11.07 -3.37 -17.43
C TYR A 52 -11.00 -3.57 -18.95
N VAL A 53 -11.58 -4.66 -19.44
CA VAL A 53 -11.72 -5.03 -20.85
C VAL A 53 -13.12 -5.59 -21.09
N GLU A 54 -13.49 -5.81 -22.35
CA GLU A 54 -14.76 -6.43 -22.70
C GLU A 54 -14.96 -7.75 -21.95
N ASN A 55 -16.02 -7.83 -21.13
CA ASN A 55 -16.29 -8.95 -20.24
C ASN A 55 -17.35 -9.88 -20.84
N ALA A 56 -16.98 -10.63 -21.87
CA ALA A 56 -17.89 -11.59 -22.51
C ALA A 56 -18.32 -12.75 -21.58
N SER A 57 -17.54 -13.03 -20.52
CA SER A 57 -17.84 -14.09 -19.55
C SER A 57 -18.89 -13.71 -18.50
N GLY A 58 -19.13 -12.41 -18.29
CA GLY A 58 -20.01 -11.94 -17.21
C GLY A 58 -19.52 -12.31 -15.80
N LEU A 59 -18.23 -12.60 -15.64
CA LEU A 59 -17.58 -12.93 -14.37
C LEU A 59 -16.57 -11.83 -14.03
N PRO A 60 -16.35 -11.51 -12.74
CA PRO A 60 -15.36 -10.51 -12.37
C PRO A 60 -13.96 -11.01 -12.72
N GLU A 61 -13.16 -10.17 -13.36
CA GLU A 61 -11.79 -10.47 -13.79
C GLU A 61 -10.80 -10.50 -12.62
N ARG A 62 -11.22 -10.01 -11.45
CA ARG A 62 -10.51 -10.08 -10.16
C ARG A 62 -11.52 -10.46 -9.09
N THR A 63 -11.15 -11.39 -8.21
CA THR A 63 -12.01 -11.80 -7.09
C THR A 63 -11.45 -11.29 -5.75
N ASN A 64 -12.34 -11.06 -4.79
CA ASN A 64 -11.95 -10.70 -3.44
C ASN A 64 -11.23 -11.85 -2.73
N GLU A 65 -11.60 -13.10 -3.07
CA GLU A 65 -10.91 -14.30 -2.57
C GLU A 65 -9.44 -14.34 -2.98
N ALA A 66 -9.14 -14.10 -4.26
CA ALA A 66 -7.77 -14.05 -4.74
C ALA A 66 -6.98 -12.90 -4.10
N ALA A 67 -7.58 -11.71 -3.99
CA ALA A 67 -6.97 -10.58 -3.30
C ALA A 67 -6.65 -10.92 -1.83
N GLY A 68 -7.55 -11.64 -1.15
CA GLY A 68 -7.36 -12.09 0.23
C GLY A 68 -6.25 -13.13 0.39
N ALA A 69 -6.14 -14.08 -0.55
CA ALA A 69 -5.05 -15.05 -0.56
C ALA A 69 -3.68 -14.36 -0.69
N TYR A 70 -3.57 -13.40 -1.61
CA TYR A 70 -2.38 -12.55 -1.77
C TYR A 70 -2.08 -11.72 -0.52
N ALA A 71 -3.08 -11.04 0.05
CA ALA A 71 -2.93 -10.23 1.25
C ALA A 71 -2.39 -11.06 2.42
N LYS A 72 -2.96 -12.25 2.64
CA LYS A 72 -2.52 -13.20 3.67
C LYS A 72 -1.06 -13.60 3.47
N ALA A 73 -0.66 -13.88 2.23
CA ALA A 73 0.71 -14.25 1.91
C ALA A 73 1.70 -13.11 2.15
N CYS A 74 1.34 -11.87 1.75
CA CYS A 74 2.14 -10.67 2.04
C CYS A 74 2.32 -10.45 3.55
N VAL A 75 1.26 -10.59 4.35
CA VAL A 75 1.33 -10.45 5.82
C VAL A 75 2.23 -11.51 6.43
N ALA A 76 2.15 -12.77 5.97
CA ALA A 76 2.98 -13.84 6.48
C ALA A 76 4.48 -13.57 6.27
N ILE A 77 4.86 -13.11 5.08
CA ILE A 77 6.26 -12.80 4.75
C ILE A 77 6.75 -11.58 5.51
N ALA A 78 5.95 -10.51 5.57
CA ALA A 78 6.32 -9.33 6.33
C ALA A 78 6.66 -9.69 7.78
N ARG A 79 5.82 -10.52 8.40
CA ARG A 79 6.07 -11.05 9.76
C ARG A 79 7.33 -11.91 9.83
N GLN A 80 7.53 -12.82 8.88
CA GLN A 80 8.71 -13.69 8.84
C GLN A 80 10.01 -12.89 8.68
N CYS A 81 9.98 -11.80 7.91
CA CYS A 81 11.13 -10.94 7.65
C CYS A 81 11.28 -9.81 8.68
N GLY A 82 10.37 -9.67 9.64
CA GLY A 82 10.39 -8.57 10.61
C GLY A 82 10.12 -7.19 10.01
N ILE A 83 9.35 -7.12 8.93
CA ILE A 83 9.00 -5.90 8.20
C ILE A 83 7.61 -5.42 8.65
N LEU A 84 7.43 -4.10 8.68
CA LEU A 84 6.12 -3.49 8.91
C LEU A 84 5.15 -3.82 7.76
N VAL A 85 3.89 -4.09 8.10
CA VAL A 85 2.84 -4.37 7.12
C VAL A 85 1.53 -3.67 7.48
N VAL A 86 0.89 -3.10 6.47
CA VAL A 86 -0.49 -2.62 6.49
C VAL A 86 -1.36 -3.66 5.82
N ASP A 87 -2.22 -4.33 6.59
CA ASP A 87 -3.20 -5.29 6.06
C ASP A 87 -4.49 -4.57 5.64
N LEU A 88 -4.42 -3.92 4.48
CA LEU A 88 -5.51 -3.12 3.92
C LEU A 88 -6.73 -3.97 3.57
N TRP A 89 -6.51 -5.19 3.08
CA TRP A 89 -7.58 -6.16 2.76
C TRP A 89 -8.48 -6.41 3.97
N THR A 90 -7.89 -6.75 5.11
CA THR A 90 -8.65 -6.97 6.35
C THR A 90 -9.25 -5.66 6.87
N LYS A 91 -8.44 -4.60 6.92
CA LYS A 91 -8.83 -3.33 7.56
C LYS A 91 -10.07 -2.69 6.94
N MET A 92 -10.15 -2.65 5.61
CA MET A 92 -11.30 -2.06 4.92
C MET A 92 -12.59 -2.83 5.17
N GLN A 93 -12.50 -4.16 5.29
CA GLN A 93 -13.66 -5.03 5.46
C GLN A 93 -14.23 -5.06 6.88
N GLU A 94 -13.55 -4.46 7.86
CA GLU A 94 -14.09 -4.21 9.20
C GLU A 94 -15.33 -3.28 9.16
N PHE A 95 -15.47 -2.48 8.09
CA PHE A 95 -16.58 -1.56 7.91
C PHE A 95 -17.71 -2.18 7.07
N PRO A 96 -18.95 -2.27 7.59
CA PRO A 96 -20.10 -2.72 6.79
C PRO A 96 -20.34 -1.80 5.59
N GLY A 97 -20.44 -2.37 4.38
CA GLY A 97 -20.63 -1.60 3.14
C GLY A 97 -19.36 -0.97 2.58
N TRP A 98 -18.19 -1.46 3.00
CA TRP A 98 -16.87 -1.04 2.50
C TRP A 98 -16.78 -0.98 0.97
N GLN A 99 -17.50 -1.84 0.25
CA GLN A 99 -17.47 -1.93 -1.21
C GLN A 99 -17.69 -0.57 -1.87
N LYS A 100 -18.73 0.16 -1.44
CA LYS A 100 -19.08 1.47 -2.02
C LYS A 100 -18.52 2.64 -1.22
N ALA A 101 -18.25 2.44 0.06
CA ALA A 101 -17.62 3.45 0.89
C ALA A 101 -16.17 3.70 0.48
N TYR A 102 -15.43 2.64 0.15
CA TYR A 102 -13.98 2.68 -0.04
C TYR A 102 -13.52 2.42 -1.47
N LEU A 103 -14.36 1.88 -2.36
CA LEU A 103 -14.02 1.66 -3.77
C LEU A 103 -14.97 2.41 -4.72
N SER A 104 -14.42 3.05 -5.75
CA SER A 104 -15.19 3.85 -6.71
C SER A 104 -15.77 3.04 -7.85
N ASP A 105 -15.03 2.03 -8.32
CA ASP A 105 -15.37 1.17 -9.46
C ASP A 105 -15.17 -0.32 -9.13
N GLY A 106 -15.13 -0.63 -7.84
CA GLY A 106 -14.80 -1.93 -7.30
C GLY A 106 -13.31 -2.32 -7.29
N LEU A 107 -12.42 -1.40 -7.66
CA LEU A 107 -10.96 -1.56 -7.56
C LEU A 107 -10.26 -0.34 -6.98
N HIS A 108 -10.49 0.85 -7.56
CA HIS A 108 -9.80 2.08 -7.18
C HIS A 108 -10.41 2.68 -5.92
N LEU A 109 -9.54 3.26 -5.07
CA LEU A 109 -9.96 3.80 -3.78
C LEU A 109 -10.74 5.10 -3.93
N THR A 110 -11.83 5.24 -3.18
CA THR A 110 -12.51 6.54 -2.97
C THR A 110 -11.66 7.45 -2.08
N GLN A 111 -12.13 8.67 -1.81
CA GLN A 111 -11.57 9.51 -0.74
C GLN A 111 -11.54 8.78 0.61
N GLY A 112 -12.62 8.06 0.96
CA GLY A 112 -12.69 7.27 2.18
C GLY A 112 -11.69 6.10 2.19
N GLY A 113 -11.53 5.41 1.06
CA GLY A 113 -10.53 4.34 0.93
C GLY A 113 -9.10 4.86 1.09
N ASN A 114 -8.77 5.99 0.45
CA ASN A 114 -7.47 6.64 0.59
C ASN A 114 -7.22 7.15 2.02
N ARG A 115 -8.27 7.60 2.72
CA ARG A 115 -8.17 8.01 4.13
C ARG A 115 -7.71 6.86 5.01
N ILE A 116 -8.25 5.65 4.83
CA ILE A 116 -7.78 4.45 5.55
C ILE A 116 -6.30 4.18 5.28
N VAL A 117 -5.88 4.19 4.01
CA VAL A 117 -4.47 3.98 3.66
C VAL A 117 -3.57 5.00 4.36
N PHE A 118 -3.95 6.27 4.33
CA PHE A 118 -3.21 7.33 5.01
C PHE A 118 -3.07 7.07 6.51
N GLU A 119 -4.17 6.79 7.21
CA GLU A 119 -4.18 6.59 8.66
C GLU A 119 -3.32 5.38 9.07
N GLU A 120 -3.46 4.26 8.36
CA GLU A 120 -2.68 3.04 8.62
C GLU A 120 -1.18 3.21 8.33
N VAL A 121 -0.82 3.86 7.21
CA VAL A 121 0.58 4.12 6.87
C VAL A 121 1.23 5.08 7.88
N ILE A 122 0.53 6.13 8.29
CA ILE A 122 1.02 7.05 9.33
C ILE A 122 1.23 6.32 10.66
N ALA A 123 0.32 5.42 11.04
CA ALA A 123 0.50 4.60 12.24
C ALA A 123 1.76 3.72 12.14
N LYS A 124 2.00 3.07 11.00
CA LYS A 124 3.21 2.27 10.77
C LYS A 124 4.49 3.08 10.72
N LEU A 125 4.47 4.29 10.16
CA LEU A 125 5.62 5.19 10.22
C LEU A 125 5.95 5.57 11.66
N ARG A 126 4.93 5.85 12.50
CA ARG A 126 5.14 6.12 13.94
C ARG A 126 5.75 4.92 14.67
N GLU A 127 5.30 3.70 14.37
CA GLU A 127 5.93 2.46 14.89
C GLU A 127 7.41 2.35 14.49
N ALA A 128 7.79 2.86 13.31
CA ALA A 128 9.17 2.94 12.84
C ALA A 128 9.98 4.11 13.43
N GLY A 129 9.41 4.89 14.35
CA GLY A 129 10.03 6.10 14.92
C GLY A 129 9.99 7.33 14.00
N LEU A 130 9.25 7.28 12.90
CA LEU A 130 9.07 8.39 11.97
C LEU A 130 7.73 9.08 12.21
N SER A 131 7.78 10.35 12.61
CA SER A 131 6.62 11.20 12.74
C SER A 131 6.97 12.64 12.34
N LEU A 132 5.95 13.48 12.16
CA LEU A 132 6.17 14.91 11.86
C LEU A 132 7.02 15.60 12.94
N GLU A 133 6.93 15.12 14.18
CA GLU A 133 7.67 15.67 15.32
C GLU A 133 9.12 15.15 15.40
N THR A 134 9.43 13.98 14.82
CA THR A 134 10.77 13.38 14.85
C THR A 134 11.57 13.61 13.58
N LEU A 135 10.91 13.98 12.48
CA LEU A 135 11.59 14.26 11.21
C LEU A 135 12.47 15.51 11.33
N PRO A 136 13.75 15.44 10.90
CA PRO A 136 14.61 16.61 10.88
C PRO A 136 14.06 17.64 9.91
N VAL A 137 14.22 18.92 10.25
CA VAL A 137 13.95 20.01 9.32
C VAL A 137 15.18 20.16 8.42
N ASP A 138 14.99 20.04 7.11
CA ASP A 138 16.10 20.07 6.15
C ASP A 138 16.78 21.46 6.07
N LEU A 139 16.06 22.51 6.42
CA LEU A 139 16.46 23.91 6.25
C LEU A 139 16.10 24.73 7.51
N PRO A 140 16.76 25.88 7.73
CA PRO A 140 16.40 26.74 8.85
C PRO A 140 14.98 27.26 8.68
N ARG A 141 14.28 27.47 9.79
CA ARG A 141 12.95 28.07 9.73
C ARG A 141 13.06 29.52 9.30
N PHE A 142 12.07 30.03 8.57
CA PHE A 142 12.07 31.42 8.08
C PHE A 142 12.18 32.45 9.21
N ASP A 143 11.66 32.14 10.40
CA ASP A 143 11.71 32.98 11.60
C ASP A 143 13.09 32.96 12.29
N GLN A 144 13.99 32.08 11.86
CA GLN A 144 15.36 31.96 12.34
C GLN A 144 16.39 32.57 11.37
N ILE A 145 15.96 33.06 10.21
CA ILE A 145 16.83 33.69 9.21
C ILE A 145 16.95 35.18 9.55
N ASP A 146 18.17 35.63 9.89
CA ASP A 146 18.47 37.06 9.98
C ASP A 146 18.54 37.64 8.56
N TYR A 147 17.67 38.60 8.25
CA TYR A 147 17.66 39.23 6.93
C TYR A 147 18.94 40.00 6.60
N ASN A 148 19.68 40.45 7.60
CA ASN A 148 20.95 41.14 7.41
C ASN A 148 22.13 40.16 7.29
N ASP A 149 21.95 38.91 7.72
CA ASP A 149 22.95 37.85 7.64
C ASP A 149 22.29 36.46 7.48
N PRO A 150 21.71 36.18 6.30
CA PRO A 150 20.89 34.98 6.11
C PRO A 150 21.73 33.69 6.06
N VAL A 151 23.03 33.79 5.74
CA VAL A 151 23.93 32.62 5.61
C VAL A 151 24.14 31.95 6.97
N LYS A 152 24.21 32.75 8.04
CA LYS A 152 24.41 32.28 9.41
C LYS A 152 23.38 31.23 9.86
N ALA A 153 22.15 31.28 9.35
CA ALA A 153 21.11 30.30 9.69
C ALA A 153 21.39 28.90 9.15
N PHE A 154 22.29 28.76 8.16
CA PHE A 154 22.69 27.51 7.51
C PHE A 154 24.04 26.96 8.03
N GLU A 155 24.69 27.66 8.96
CA GLU A 155 25.94 27.23 9.59
C GLU A 155 25.62 26.34 10.80
N TYR A 156 25.54 25.02 10.58
CA TYR A 156 25.34 24.00 11.62
C TYR A 156 26.63 23.26 11.96
#